data_AF-A0A7W1UQK1-F1
#
_entry.id   AF-A0A7W1UQK1-F1
#
_cell.length_a   1.000
_cell.length_b   1.000
_cell.length_c   1.000
_cell.angle_alpha   90.00
_cell.angle_beta   90.00
_cell.angle_gamma   90.00
#
_symmetry.space_group_name_H-M   'P 1'
#
loop_
_entity.id
_entity.type
_entity.pdbx_description
1 polymer ?
#
loop_
_entity_poly.entity_id
_entity_poly.type
_entity_poly.pdbx_seq_one_letter_code
_entity_poly.pdbx_strand_id
1 'polypeptide(L)'
;MNKFTKNLFSNKRAAMKRNVIITFLFSFFLFQMNAQVFWTETFSNGCTANCNANAYTGPNGAWTVATVSTEGANANRWFVSCAEDGNAIGMCGTGCSSSDPS
;
A
#
# COMPACT_ATOMS: atom_id res chain seq x y z
N MET A 1 14.04 26.77 54.70
CA MET A 1 13.80 25.64 53.78
C MET A 1 15.03 24.73 53.78
N ASN A 2 14.87 23.45 54.17
CA ASN A 2 15.98 22.52 54.44
C ASN A 2 16.60 21.93 53.15
N LYS A 3 17.87 21.54 53.22
CA LYS A 3 18.66 21.02 52.07
C LYS A 3 17.97 19.85 51.34
N PHE A 4 17.24 19.03 52.10
CA PHE A 4 16.46 17.91 51.58
C PHE A 4 15.34 18.34 50.62
N THR A 5 14.55 19.36 50.96
CA THR A 5 13.46 19.82 50.07
C THR A 5 14.00 20.43 48.78
N LYS A 6 15.10 21.20 48.83
CA LYS A 6 15.75 21.75 47.63
C LYS A 6 16.21 20.65 46.65
N ASN A 7 16.82 19.58 47.16
CA ASN A 7 17.28 18.45 46.34
C ASN A 7 16.09 17.70 45.70
N LEU A 8 14.99 17.53 46.45
CA LEU A 8 13.77 16.91 45.94
C LEU A 8 13.17 17.72 44.77
N PHE A 9 13.07 19.05 44.92
CA PHE A 9 12.57 19.93 43.87
C PHE A 9 13.50 19.99 42.65
N SER A 10 14.83 19.95 42.85
CA SER A 10 15.81 19.91 41.76
C SER A 10 15.68 18.64 40.91
N ASN A 11 15.59 17.47 41.55
CA ASN A 11 15.44 16.18 40.86
C ASN A 11 14.13 16.07 40.09
N LYS A 12 13.02 16.61 40.63
CA LYS A 12 11.73 16.67 39.91
C LYS A 12 11.78 17.57 38.68
N ARG A 13 12.48 18.71 38.76
CA ARG A 13 12.70 19.61 37.60
C ARG A 13 13.57 18.94 36.53
N ALA A 14 14.60 18.20 36.92
CA ALA A 14 15.43 17.44 35.98
C ALA A 14 14.65 16.32 35.28
N ALA A 15 13.82 15.58 36.02
CA ALA A 15 12.95 14.54 35.48
C ALA A 15 11.89 15.09 34.50
N MET A 16 11.26 16.23 34.83
CA MET A 16 10.28 16.90 33.95
C MET A 16 10.92 17.37 32.64
N LYS A 17 12.12 17.98 32.69
CA LYS A 17 12.85 18.38 31.48
C LYS A 17 13.22 17.19 30.59
N ARG A 18 13.65 16.08 31.19
CA ARG A 18 13.95 14.83 30.47
C ARG A 18 12.72 14.30 29.75
N ASN A 19 11.56 14.26 30.41
CA ASN A 19 10.33 13.77 29.80
C ASN A 19 9.86 14.68 28.65
N VAL A 20 9.98 16.01 28.79
CA VAL A 20 9.65 16.96 27.70
C VAL A 20 10.56 16.75 26.49
N ILE A 21 11.86 16.53 26.70
CA ILE A 21 12.80 16.26 25.60
C ILE A 21 12.45 14.94 24.89
N ILE A 22 12.13 13.88 25.63
CA ILE A 22 11.74 12.59 25.05
C ILE A 22 10.46 12.74 24.21
N THR A 23 9.44 13.44 24.72
CA THR A 23 8.21 13.71 23.98
C THR A 23 8.49 14.50 22.71
N PHE A 24 9.34 15.54 22.78
CA PHE A 24 9.67 16.36 21.62
C PHE A 24 10.44 15.58 20.55
N LEU A 25 11.40 14.74 20.95
CA LEU A 25 12.13 13.86 20.04
C LEU A 25 11.20 12.83 19.39
N PHE A 26 10.29 12.22 20.15
CA PHE A 26 9.33 11.27 19.62
C PHE A 26 8.39 11.92 18.59
N SER A 27 7.88 13.11 18.88
CA SER A 27 7.04 13.87 17.93
C SER A 27 7.77 14.21 16.63
N PHE A 28 9.05 14.58 16.70
CA PHE A 28 9.85 14.91 15.51
C PHE A 28 10.06 13.69 14.58
N PHE A 29 10.25 12.49 15.14
CA PHE A 29 10.42 11.27 14.36
C PHE A 29 9.13 10.83 13.63
N LEU A 30 7.95 11.11 14.18
CA LEU A 30 6.68 10.78 13.51
C LEU A 30 6.46 11.59 12.23
N PHE A 31 7.02 12.80 12.12
CA PHE A 31 6.93 13.63 10.91
C PHE A 31 7.81 13.15 9.74
N GLN A 32 8.67 12.15 9.96
CA GLN A 32 9.58 11.63 8.94
C GLN A 32 9.06 10.35 8.26
N MET A 33 7.85 9.90 8.57
CA MET A 33 7.29 8.68 7.97
C MET A 33 6.55 9.01 6.66
N ASN A 34 7.08 8.52 5.54
CA ASN A 34 6.35 8.44 4.28
C ASN A 34 5.64 7.09 4.19
N ALA A 35 4.50 7.01 3.52
CA ALA A 35 3.88 5.72 3.22
C ALA A 35 4.80 4.92 2.28
N GLN A 36 5.21 3.72 2.68
CA GLN A 36 5.90 2.82 1.76
C GLN A 36 4.92 2.17 0.79
N VAL A 37 5.37 2.01 -0.45
CA VAL A 37 4.74 1.11 -1.40
C VAL A 37 4.94 -0.31 -0.89
N PHE A 38 3.86 -0.99 -0.51
CA PHE A 38 3.91 -2.36 0.01
C PHE A 38 3.70 -3.41 -1.07
N TRP A 39 3.24 -3.00 -2.26
CA TRP A 39 2.97 -3.88 -3.38
C TRP A 39 2.90 -3.11 -4.70
N THR A 40 3.51 -3.64 -5.75
CA THR A 40 3.37 -3.18 -7.14
C THR A 40 3.39 -4.38 -8.08
N GLU A 41 2.61 -4.34 -9.14
CA GLU A 41 2.63 -5.32 -10.22
C GLU A 41 2.34 -4.63 -11.55
N THR A 42 3.02 -5.06 -12.62
CA THR A 42 2.84 -4.52 -13.97
C THR A 42 1.83 -5.30 -14.80
N PHE A 43 1.31 -6.40 -14.26
CA PHE A 43 0.32 -7.26 -14.93
C PHE A 43 0.78 -7.88 -16.27
N SER A 44 2.10 -8.03 -16.46
CA SER A 44 2.69 -8.54 -17.69
C SER A 44 3.06 -10.03 -17.54
N ASN A 45 2.34 -10.92 -18.23
CA ASN A 45 2.60 -12.36 -18.18
C ASN A 45 2.67 -13.05 -19.56
N GLY A 46 2.92 -12.30 -20.64
CA GLY A 46 2.87 -12.85 -21.99
C GLY A 46 1.45 -12.90 -22.59
N CYS A 47 0.46 -12.32 -21.90
CA CYS A 47 -0.91 -12.28 -22.39
C CYS A 47 -1.36 -10.92 -22.89
N THR A 48 -1.76 -10.91 -24.16
CA THR A 48 -2.18 -9.69 -24.85
C THR A 48 -3.64 -9.29 -24.59
N ALA A 49 -4.56 -10.25 -24.56
CA ALA A 49 -5.99 -10.00 -24.37
C ALA A 49 -6.73 -11.24 -23.84
N ASN A 50 -7.91 -11.04 -23.25
CA ASN A 50 -8.82 -12.10 -22.81
C ASN A 50 -8.22 -13.12 -21.82
N CYS A 51 -7.20 -12.74 -21.04
CA CYS A 51 -6.64 -13.61 -20.01
C CYS A 51 -7.44 -13.57 -18.74
N ASN A 52 -8.08 -14.70 -18.41
CA ASN A 52 -8.87 -14.83 -17.19
C ASN A 52 -7.98 -14.55 -15.97
N ALA A 53 -8.44 -13.68 -15.07
CA ALA A 53 -7.71 -13.33 -13.86
C ALA A 53 -7.39 -14.57 -12.97
N ASN A 54 -8.22 -15.62 -13.02
CA ASN A 54 -7.93 -16.90 -12.33
C ASN A 54 -6.76 -17.70 -12.91
N ALA A 55 -6.39 -17.43 -14.17
CA ALA A 55 -5.27 -18.09 -14.83
C ALA A 55 -4.01 -17.21 -14.86
N TYR A 56 -4.11 -15.97 -14.38
CA TYR A 56 -2.98 -15.05 -14.34
C TYR A 56 -1.98 -15.47 -13.27
N THR A 57 -0.72 -15.59 -13.68
CA THR A 57 0.43 -15.77 -12.79
C THR A 57 1.45 -14.71 -13.16
N GLY A 58 1.68 -13.78 -12.24
CA GLY A 58 2.61 -12.68 -12.42
C GLY A 58 3.85 -12.80 -11.52
N PRO A 59 4.71 -11.77 -11.52
CA PRO A 59 5.91 -11.72 -10.68
C PRO A 59 5.61 -11.89 -9.18
N ASN A 60 4.40 -11.51 -8.75
CA ASN A 60 3.97 -11.58 -7.35
C ASN A 60 3.17 -12.86 -7.02
N GLY A 61 3.05 -13.80 -7.97
CA GLY A 61 2.38 -15.08 -7.78
C GLY A 61 1.09 -15.23 -8.59
N ALA A 62 0.36 -16.31 -8.30
CA ALA A 62 -0.89 -16.64 -8.97
C ALA A 62 -2.06 -15.82 -8.40
N TRP A 63 -2.88 -15.27 -9.30
CA TRP A 63 -4.10 -14.57 -8.94
C TRP A 63 -5.29 -15.52 -8.86
N THR A 64 -6.24 -15.15 -8.00
CA THR A 64 -7.51 -15.86 -7.88
C THR A 64 -8.66 -14.85 -7.80
N VAL A 65 -9.78 -15.20 -8.44
CA VAL A 65 -11.03 -14.46 -8.38
C VAL A 65 -11.92 -15.16 -7.37
N ALA A 66 -12.17 -14.49 -6.25
CA ALA A 66 -13.08 -14.96 -5.24
C ALA A 66 -14.48 -14.36 -5.45
N THR A 67 -15.46 -15.22 -5.67
CA THR A 67 -16.87 -14.84 -5.68
C THR A 67 -17.37 -14.71 -4.25
N VAL A 68 -17.83 -13.53 -3.85
CA VAL A 68 -18.25 -13.23 -2.47
C VAL A 68 -19.75 -13.46 -2.22
N SER A 69 -20.56 -13.64 -3.27
CA SER A 69 -22.01 -13.84 -3.17
C SER A 69 -22.57 -14.63 -4.36
N THR A 70 -23.86 -14.97 -4.35
CA THR A 70 -24.50 -15.63 -5.50
C THR A 70 -24.59 -14.67 -6.68
N GLU A 71 -23.88 -14.98 -7.75
CA GLU A 71 -23.94 -14.23 -9.00
C GLU A 71 -25.10 -14.71 -9.90
N GLY A 72 -25.62 -13.82 -10.74
CA GLY A 72 -26.63 -14.14 -11.73
C GLY A 72 -26.07 -14.90 -12.96
N ALA A 73 -26.95 -15.26 -13.89
CA ALA A 73 -26.58 -16.01 -15.10
C ALA A 73 -25.58 -15.28 -16.03
N ASN A 74 -25.47 -13.95 -15.89
CA ASN A 74 -24.59 -13.10 -16.69
C ASN A 74 -23.60 -12.34 -15.78
N ALA A 75 -22.92 -13.07 -14.89
CA ALA A 75 -21.91 -12.49 -14.02
C ALA A 75 -20.76 -11.86 -14.81
N ASN A 76 -20.18 -10.78 -14.27
CA ASN A 76 -18.99 -10.16 -14.85
C ASN A 76 -17.81 -11.15 -14.80
N ARG A 77 -17.07 -11.23 -15.90
CA ARG A 77 -15.80 -11.96 -15.97
C ARG A 77 -14.65 -10.97 -15.79
N TRP A 78 -13.63 -11.39 -15.07
CA TRP A 78 -12.45 -10.59 -14.78
C TRP A 78 -11.27 -11.07 -15.62
N PHE A 79 -10.59 -10.12 -16.24
CA PHE A 79 -9.45 -10.36 -17.10
C PHE A 79 -8.28 -9.48 -16.69
N VAL A 80 -7.07 -9.98 -16.93
CA VAL A 80 -5.81 -9.24 -16.80
C VAL A 80 -5.16 -9.26 -18.17
N SER A 81 -5.00 -8.09 -18.79
CA SER A 81 -4.36 -7.98 -20.10
C SER A 81 -3.88 -6.58 -20.39
N CYS A 82 -2.79 -6.47 -21.14
CA CYS A 82 -2.25 -5.19 -21.62
C CYS A 82 -3.18 -4.48 -22.61
N ALA A 83 -4.09 -5.18 -23.29
CA ALA A 83 -5.04 -4.53 -24.18
C ALA A 83 -6.05 -3.60 -23.46
N GLU A 84 -6.10 -3.66 -22.12
CA GLU A 84 -6.90 -2.76 -21.30
C GLU A 84 -6.11 -1.56 -20.73
N ASP A 85 -4.79 -1.50 -20.94
CA ASP A 85 -3.97 -0.38 -20.48
C ASP A 85 -4.35 0.92 -21.20
N GLY A 86 -4.53 1.99 -20.43
CA GLY A 86 -4.82 3.33 -20.96
C GLY A 86 -6.16 3.51 -21.68
N ASN A 87 -7.07 2.54 -21.64
CA ASN A 87 -8.37 2.66 -22.30
C ASN A 87 -9.28 3.72 -21.66
N ALA A 88 -9.97 4.49 -22.51
CA ALA A 88 -11.04 5.39 -22.06
C ALA A 88 -12.24 4.59 -21.51
N ILE A 89 -13.02 5.21 -20.63
CA ILE A 89 -14.24 4.61 -20.09
C ILE A 89 -15.16 4.18 -21.24
N GLY A 90 -15.54 2.90 -21.27
CA GLY A 90 -16.42 2.33 -22.31
C GLY A 90 -15.69 1.78 -23.53
N MET A 91 -14.35 1.87 -23.58
CA MET A 91 -13.52 1.23 -24.59
C MET A 91 -12.90 -0.03 -24.02
N CYS A 92 -12.80 -1.09 -24.84
CA CYS A 92 -12.16 -2.34 -24.48
C CYS A 92 -11.19 -2.76 -25.59
N GLY A 93 -10.06 -3.35 -25.20
CA GLY A 93 -9.17 -4.07 -26.12
C GLY A 93 -8.52 -3.26 -27.23
N THR A 94 -8.06 -2.03 -26.99
CA THR A 94 -7.38 -1.23 -28.04
C THR A 94 -6.00 -1.76 -28.44
N GLY A 95 -5.50 -2.76 -27.71
CA GLY A 95 -4.22 -3.41 -27.96
C GLY A 95 -3.17 -2.98 -26.94
N CYS A 96 -2.06 -3.70 -26.92
CA CYS A 96 -1.01 -3.48 -25.94
C CYS A 96 -0.08 -2.38 -26.43
N SER A 97 0.31 -1.49 -25.52
CA SER A 97 1.37 -0.52 -25.82
C SER A 97 2.64 -1.27 -26.20
N SER A 98 3.43 -0.74 -27.15
CA SER A 98 4.73 -1.30 -27.50
C SER A 98 5.74 -1.27 -26.34
N SER A 99 5.41 -0.57 -25.25
CA SER A 99 6.17 -0.53 -24.01
C SER A 99 5.74 -1.58 -22.96
N ASP A 100 4.65 -2.32 -23.19
CA ASP A 100 4.20 -3.37 -22.26
C ASP A 100 4.89 -4.71 -22.59
N PRO A 101 5.61 -5.33 -21.64
CA PRO A 101 6.28 -6.62 -21.84
C PRO A 101 5.34 -7.84 -21.79
N SER A 102 4.03 -7.61 -21.70
CA SER A 102 2.93 -8.58 -21.87
C SER A 102 2.91 -9.31 -23.20
#